data_AF-A0A1Y4DI62-F1
#
_entry.id   AF-A0A1Y4DI62-F1
#
_cell.length_a   1.000
_cell.length_b   1.000
_cell.length_c   1.000
_cell.angle_alpha   90.00
_cell.angle_beta   90.00
_cell.angle_gamma   90.00
#
_symmetry.space_group_name_H-M   'P 1'
#
loop_
_entity.id
_entity.type
_entity.pdbx_description
1 polymer ?
#
loop_
_entity_poly.entity_id
_entity_poly.type
_entity_poly.pdbx_seq_one_letter_code
_entity_poly.pdbx_strand_id
1 'polypeptide(L)'
;MPSWNIHTAHVERLLREEGAARLGVRDANAFLLGNLVPDIYVGYMVPDISLRIDYKLTHHTIREHIPLPRYDEFWEFYIAGQDKVSDVTLGAWAHLVADHVYNAHTRAYLASIGMEAGERARIGKQGDFALFGRTLDISMVPQVNEALLAQCRAFPPYTILPHDVEGAVESARRIVEKNRAEHLGETPDYQLLTADFFDVAREEAHATIVAGLRSRL
;
A
#
# COMPACT_ATOMS: atom_id res chain seq x y z
N MET A 1 7.52 -6.69 -0.79
CA MET A 1 6.42 -5.73 -0.78
C MET A 1 6.16 -5.41 0.66
N PRO A 2 5.96 -4.12 0.98
CA PRO A 2 5.30 -3.73 2.22
C PRO A 2 4.02 -4.54 2.44
N SER A 3 3.72 -4.84 3.70
CA SER A 3 2.48 -5.51 4.10
C SER A 3 1.39 -4.49 4.39
N TRP A 4 0.12 -4.93 4.45
CA TRP A 4 -1.03 -4.04 4.65
C TRP A 4 -0.95 -3.16 5.90
N ASN A 5 -0.31 -3.59 6.99
CA ASN A 5 -0.08 -2.73 8.15
C ASN A 5 0.82 -1.52 7.84
N ILE A 6 1.85 -1.67 6.99
CA ILE A 6 2.70 -0.57 6.53
C ILE A 6 1.90 0.39 5.64
N HIS A 7 1.08 -0.15 4.73
CA HIS A 7 0.18 0.65 3.91
C HIS A 7 -0.84 1.43 4.75
N THR A 8 -1.48 0.80 5.74
CA THR A 8 -2.37 1.47 6.69
C THR A 8 -1.65 2.58 7.45
N ALA A 9 -0.41 2.34 7.91
CA ALA A 9 0.38 3.33 8.62
C ALA A 9 0.69 4.57 7.77
N HIS A 10 0.96 4.38 6.46
CA HIS A 10 1.13 5.50 5.52
C HIS A 10 -0.14 6.34 5.42
N VAL A 11 -1.31 5.71 5.27
CA VAL A 11 -2.59 6.44 5.23
C VAL A 11 -2.85 7.20 6.53
N GLU A 12 -2.67 6.56 7.69
CA GLU A 12 -2.84 7.21 8.99
C GLU A 12 -1.91 8.41 9.16
N ARG A 13 -0.65 8.27 8.74
CA ARG A 13 0.33 9.35 8.77
C ARG A 13 -0.11 10.51 7.87
N LEU A 14 -0.45 10.24 6.61
CA LEU A 14 -0.91 11.23 5.64
C LEU A 14 -2.11 12.02 6.19
N LEU A 15 -3.11 11.33 6.73
CA LEU A 15 -4.31 11.96 7.26
C LEU A 15 -4.03 12.77 8.53
N ARG A 16 -3.16 12.30 9.41
CA ARG A 16 -2.80 12.98 10.66
C ARG A 16 -1.93 14.22 10.43
N GLU A 17 -0.92 14.12 9.58
CA GLU A 17 0.10 15.18 9.41
C GLU A 17 -0.32 16.23 8.38
N GLU A 18 -0.96 15.81 7.29
CA GLU A 18 -1.31 16.70 6.19
C GLU A 18 -2.75 17.16 6.25
N GLY A 19 -3.65 16.29 6.71
CA GLY A 19 -5.10 16.48 6.73
C GLY A 19 -5.76 16.13 5.40
N ALA A 20 -6.85 15.37 5.45
CA ALA A 20 -7.57 14.85 4.27
C ALA A 20 -7.87 15.93 3.21
N ALA A 21 -8.41 17.08 3.64
CA ALA A 21 -8.77 18.17 2.73
C ALA A 21 -7.57 18.75 1.97
N ARG A 22 -6.39 18.85 2.59
CA ARG A 22 -5.16 19.35 1.94
C ARG A 22 -4.52 18.34 0.98
N LEU A 23 -4.98 17.09 1.01
CA LEU A 23 -4.61 16.03 0.08
C LEU A 23 -5.69 15.80 -0.99
N GLY A 24 -6.77 16.59 -0.96
CA GLY A 24 -7.93 16.39 -1.83
C GLY A 24 -8.67 15.08 -1.59
N VAL A 25 -8.51 14.49 -0.40
CA VAL A 25 -9.21 13.28 0.05
C VAL A 25 -10.53 13.70 0.68
N ARG A 26 -11.65 13.19 0.16
CA ARG A 26 -13.00 13.55 0.63
C ARG A 26 -13.61 12.47 1.52
N ASP A 27 -13.33 11.21 1.20
CA ASP A 27 -13.70 10.04 1.96
C ASP A 27 -12.44 9.28 2.41
N ALA A 28 -12.03 9.52 3.66
CA ALA A 28 -10.86 8.87 4.26
C ALA A 28 -11.01 7.35 4.36
N ASN A 29 -12.24 6.83 4.49
CA ASN A 29 -12.50 5.40 4.56
C ASN A 29 -12.27 4.74 3.18
N ALA A 30 -12.71 5.40 2.11
CA ALA A 30 -12.44 4.98 0.75
C ALA A 30 -10.98 5.11 0.34
N PHE A 31 -10.30 6.18 0.77
CA PHE A 31 -8.86 6.33 0.59
C PHE A 31 -8.07 5.21 1.27
N LEU A 32 -8.44 4.87 2.52
CA LEU A 32 -7.82 3.77 3.25
C LEU A 32 -7.99 2.42 2.54
N LEU A 33 -9.22 2.03 2.18
CA LEU A 33 -9.41 0.77 1.46
C LEU A 33 -8.71 0.81 0.10
N GLY A 34 -8.79 1.95 -0.61
CA GLY A 34 -8.09 2.17 -1.88
C GLY A 34 -6.61 1.81 -1.80
N ASN A 35 -5.96 2.16 -0.70
CA ASN A 35 -4.55 1.85 -0.44
C ASN A 35 -4.24 0.36 -0.20
N LEU A 36 -5.27 -0.50 -0.21
CA LEU A 36 -5.17 -1.96 -0.13
C LEU A 36 -5.68 -2.63 -1.42
N VAL A 37 -6.37 -1.89 -2.29
CA VAL A 37 -7.05 -2.42 -3.49
C VAL A 37 -6.12 -3.17 -4.46
N PRO A 38 -4.89 -2.70 -4.75
CA PRO A 38 -4.02 -3.40 -5.70
C PRO A 38 -3.69 -4.86 -5.29
N ASP A 39 -3.79 -5.17 -3.99
CA ASP A 39 -3.51 -6.50 -3.44
C ASP A 39 -4.73 -7.42 -3.32
N ILE A 40 -5.96 -6.89 -3.37
CA ILE A 40 -7.19 -7.67 -3.13
C ILE A 40 -7.26 -8.87 -4.08
N TYR A 41 -7.16 -8.61 -5.39
CA TYR A 41 -7.29 -9.66 -6.41
C TYR A 41 -6.00 -10.39 -6.77
N VAL A 42 -4.88 -10.06 -6.11
CA VAL A 42 -3.67 -10.89 -6.19
C VAL A 42 -3.90 -12.23 -5.47
N GLY A 43 -4.73 -12.23 -4.41
CA GLY A 43 -5.21 -13.45 -3.75
C GLY A 43 -4.33 -14.00 -2.65
N TYR A 44 -3.43 -13.19 -2.09
CA TYR A 44 -2.66 -13.55 -0.91
C TYR A 44 -3.30 -13.09 0.41
N MET A 45 -3.94 -11.91 0.41
CA MET A 45 -4.39 -11.23 1.63
C MET A 45 -5.85 -11.45 1.96
N VAL A 46 -6.68 -11.65 0.94
CA VAL A 46 -8.14 -11.78 1.07
C VAL A 46 -8.53 -13.23 0.80
N PRO A 47 -9.18 -13.93 1.75
CA PRO A 47 -9.68 -15.28 1.53
C PRO A 47 -10.87 -15.26 0.56
N ASP A 48 -11.08 -16.38 -0.14
CA ASP A 48 -12.29 -16.65 -0.94
C ASP A 48 -12.67 -15.58 -1.99
N ILE A 49 -11.67 -14.92 -2.58
CA ILE A 49 -11.89 -13.90 -3.63
C ILE A 49 -12.63 -14.45 -4.85
N SER A 50 -13.54 -13.65 -5.39
CA SER A 50 -14.38 -14.01 -6.54
C SER A 50 -13.60 -14.19 -7.85
N LEU A 51 -12.47 -13.50 -7.99
CA LEU A 51 -11.61 -13.54 -9.17
C LEU A 51 -10.15 -13.27 -8.79
N ARG A 52 -9.21 -13.72 -9.64
CA ARG A 52 -7.78 -13.42 -9.51
C ARG A 52 -7.28 -12.60 -10.70
N ILE A 53 -6.49 -11.58 -10.41
CA ILE A 53 -5.80 -10.76 -11.40
C ILE A 53 -4.29 -10.94 -11.19
N ASP A 54 -3.53 -11.12 -12.28
CA ASP A 54 -2.06 -11.21 -12.21
C ASP A 54 -1.51 -9.92 -11.56
N TYR A 55 -0.60 -10.07 -10.60
CA TYR A 55 0.04 -8.97 -9.87
C TYR A 55 0.51 -7.84 -10.79
N LYS A 56 1.04 -8.18 -11.98
CA LYS A 56 1.49 -7.18 -12.96
C LYS A 56 0.41 -6.22 -13.41
N LEU A 57 -0.82 -6.69 -13.51
CA LEU A 57 -1.94 -5.91 -14.00
C LEU A 57 -2.48 -5.02 -12.88
N THR A 58 -2.55 -5.51 -11.65
CA THR A 58 -2.99 -4.68 -10.52
C THR A 58 -1.94 -3.64 -10.11
N HIS A 59 -0.66 -3.91 -10.36
CA HIS A 59 0.47 -3.04 -9.99
C HIS A 59 1.15 -2.33 -11.17
N HIS A 60 0.63 -2.44 -12.39
CA HIS A 60 1.21 -1.80 -13.58
C HIS A 60 2.72 -2.05 -13.73
N THR A 61 3.14 -3.33 -13.68
CA THR A 61 4.56 -3.70 -13.70
C THR A 61 4.85 -4.88 -14.64
N ILE A 62 6.13 -5.06 -14.96
CA ILE A 62 6.62 -6.24 -15.69
C ILE A 62 7.08 -7.34 -14.72
N ARG A 63 7.33 -8.56 -15.25
CA ARG A 63 7.76 -9.72 -14.44
C ARG A 63 9.25 -9.57 -14.13
N GLU A 64 9.57 -9.26 -12.88
CA GLU A 64 10.94 -9.14 -12.37
C GLU A 64 11.00 -9.68 -10.94
N HIS A 65 12.19 -9.99 -10.42
CA HIS A 65 12.35 -10.58 -9.08
C HIS A 65 11.84 -9.68 -7.94
N ILE A 66 11.97 -8.36 -8.07
CA ILE A 66 11.43 -7.36 -7.14
C ILE A 66 10.73 -6.30 -8.00
N PRO A 67 9.48 -6.46 -8.42
CA PRO A 67 8.83 -5.57 -9.40
C PRO A 67 8.83 -4.10 -8.97
N LEU A 68 8.80 -3.16 -9.92
CA LEU A 68 8.62 -1.73 -9.63
C LEU A 68 7.28 -1.28 -10.20
N PRO A 69 6.25 -1.13 -9.36
CA PRO A 69 4.96 -0.60 -9.81
C PRO A 69 5.11 0.76 -10.48
N ARG A 70 4.45 0.95 -11.62
CA ARG A 70 4.50 2.21 -12.37
C ARG A 70 3.38 3.14 -11.92
N TYR A 71 3.56 3.74 -10.74
CA TYR A 71 2.60 4.67 -10.15
C TYR A 71 2.41 5.94 -10.99
N ASP A 72 3.41 6.31 -11.79
CA ASP A 72 3.40 7.39 -12.76
C ASP A 72 2.46 7.07 -13.93
N GLU A 73 2.57 5.87 -14.53
CA GLU A 73 1.63 5.43 -15.56
C GLU A 73 0.19 5.36 -15.01
N PHE A 74 0.01 4.83 -13.79
CA PHE A 74 -1.30 4.82 -13.14
C PHE A 74 -1.86 6.25 -12.98
N TRP A 75 -1.02 7.19 -12.55
CA TRP A 75 -1.40 8.59 -12.42
C TRP A 75 -1.88 9.16 -13.75
N GLU A 76 -1.09 9.01 -14.82
CA GLU A 76 -1.43 9.53 -16.14
C GLU A 76 -2.73 8.94 -16.69
N PHE A 77 -2.98 7.65 -16.50
CA PHE A 77 -4.18 7.00 -17.04
C PHE A 77 -5.46 7.27 -16.23
N TYR A 78 -5.37 7.34 -14.90
CA TYR A 78 -6.56 7.30 -14.04
C TYR A 78 -6.76 8.51 -13.13
N ILE A 79 -5.78 9.43 -13.09
CA ILE A 79 -5.84 10.61 -12.21
C ILE A 79 -5.67 11.90 -13.00
N ALA A 80 -4.60 12.00 -13.79
CA ALA A 80 -4.31 13.19 -14.58
C ALA A 80 -5.44 13.48 -15.58
N GLY A 81 -5.87 14.75 -15.64
CA GLY A 81 -6.88 15.22 -16.58
C GLY A 81 -8.30 14.69 -16.33
N GLN A 82 -8.56 13.96 -15.24
CA GLN A 82 -9.90 13.49 -14.91
C GLN A 82 -10.72 14.57 -14.18
N ASP A 83 -11.95 14.82 -14.62
CA ASP A 83 -12.86 15.79 -13.97
C ASP A 83 -13.16 15.42 -12.51
N LYS A 84 -13.22 14.12 -12.22
CA LYS A 84 -13.48 13.57 -10.88
C LYS A 84 -12.70 12.28 -10.68
N VAL A 85 -11.94 12.21 -9.60
CA VAL A 85 -11.21 11.01 -9.17
C VAL A 85 -11.78 10.52 -7.84
N SER A 86 -12.06 9.22 -7.72
CA SER A 86 -12.57 8.63 -6.47
C SER A 86 -11.44 8.47 -5.44
N ASP A 87 -11.77 8.53 -4.15
CA ASP A 87 -10.78 8.37 -3.08
C ASP A 87 -10.20 6.94 -3.06
N VAL A 88 -10.96 5.93 -3.51
CA VAL A 88 -10.42 4.58 -3.79
C VAL A 88 -9.27 4.63 -4.82
N THR A 89 -9.42 5.42 -5.89
CA THR A 89 -8.39 5.54 -6.94
C THR A 89 -7.15 6.26 -6.41
N LEU A 90 -7.34 7.27 -5.57
CA LEU A 90 -6.23 7.97 -4.92
C LEU A 90 -5.48 7.07 -3.94
N GLY A 91 -6.21 6.26 -3.17
CA GLY A 91 -5.61 5.27 -2.30
C GLY A 91 -4.80 4.23 -3.09
N ALA A 92 -5.36 3.73 -4.19
CA ALA A 92 -4.65 2.77 -5.04
C ALA A 92 -3.34 3.35 -5.59
N TRP A 93 -3.34 4.62 -5.99
CA TRP A 93 -2.11 5.30 -6.40
C TRP A 93 -1.09 5.41 -5.25
N ALA A 94 -1.53 5.80 -4.04
CA ALA A 94 -0.66 5.86 -2.87
C ALA A 94 -0.02 4.50 -2.53
N HIS A 95 -0.76 3.40 -2.74
CA HIS A 95 -0.23 2.05 -2.59
C HIS A 95 0.92 1.79 -3.57
N LEU A 96 0.70 2.11 -4.85
CA LEU A 96 1.70 1.90 -5.90
C LEU A 96 2.96 2.73 -5.66
N VAL A 97 2.83 3.97 -5.16
CA VAL A 97 3.97 4.80 -4.76
C VAL A 97 4.75 4.12 -3.64
N ALA A 98 4.08 3.68 -2.58
CA ALA A 98 4.74 3.03 -1.45
C ALA A 98 5.49 1.77 -1.93
N ASP A 99 4.81 0.88 -2.66
CA ASP A 99 5.42 -0.32 -3.20
C ASP A 99 6.64 -0.02 -4.08
N HIS A 100 6.52 0.95 -4.98
CA HIS A 100 7.62 1.36 -5.85
C HIS A 100 8.82 1.81 -5.02
N VAL A 101 8.62 2.75 -4.10
CA VAL A 101 9.71 3.33 -3.30
C VAL A 101 10.40 2.24 -2.48
N TYR A 102 9.66 1.44 -1.71
CA TYR A 102 10.24 0.37 -0.91
C TYR A 102 10.99 -0.68 -1.75
N ASN A 103 10.48 -1.00 -2.94
CA ASN A 103 11.14 -1.94 -3.84
C ASN A 103 12.38 -1.34 -4.52
N ALA A 104 12.36 -0.06 -4.88
CA ALA A 104 13.49 0.65 -5.44
C ALA A 104 14.64 0.69 -4.41
N HIS A 105 14.32 1.08 -3.17
CA HIS A 105 15.26 1.02 -2.05
C HIS A 105 15.77 -0.40 -1.82
N THR A 106 14.88 -1.40 -1.82
CA THR A 106 15.30 -2.81 -1.66
C THR A 106 16.32 -3.20 -2.74
N ARG A 107 16.05 -2.89 -4.01
CA ARG A 107 16.97 -3.19 -5.13
C ARG A 107 18.32 -2.51 -4.92
N ALA A 108 18.32 -1.22 -4.60
CA ALA A 108 19.54 -0.45 -4.38
C ALA A 108 20.36 -1.00 -3.20
N TYR A 109 19.68 -1.32 -2.09
CA TYR A 109 20.33 -1.87 -0.91
C TYR A 109 20.93 -3.25 -1.16
N LEU A 110 20.19 -4.17 -1.78
CA LEU A 110 20.70 -5.50 -2.13
C LEU A 110 21.93 -5.41 -3.05
N ALA A 111 21.90 -4.51 -4.04
CA ALA A 111 23.04 -4.26 -4.91
C ALA A 111 24.25 -3.73 -4.11
N SER A 112 24.02 -2.83 -3.14
CA SER A 112 25.10 -2.24 -2.33
C SER A 112 25.84 -3.26 -1.45
N ILE A 113 25.14 -4.30 -1.01
CA ILE A 113 25.72 -5.39 -0.20
C ILE A 113 26.14 -6.60 -1.05
N GLY A 114 26.07 -6.50 -2.38
CA GLY A 114 26.43 -7.58 -3.31
C GLY A 114 25.52 -8.81 -3.20
N MET A 115 24.28 -8.66 -2.73
CA MET A 115 23.34 -9.77 -2.58
C MET A 115 22.49 -9.91 -3.85
N GLU A 116 22.58 -11.07 -4.49
CA GLU A 116 21.70 -11.40 -5.61
C GLU A 116 20.26 -11.61 -5.17
N ALA A 117 19.32 -11.27 -6.06
CA ALA A 117 17.92 -11.60 -5.85
C ALA A 117 17.74 -13.13 -5.83
N GLY A 118 17.12 -13.64 -4.78
CA GLY A 118 16.91 -15.07 -4.60
C GLY A 118 16.17 -15.38 -3.31
N GLU A 119 16.06 -16.67 -2.97
CA GLU A 119 15.24 -17.12 -1.85
C GLU A 119 15.68 -16.57 -0.50
N ARG A 120 17.00 -16.49 -0.25
CA ARG A 120 17.55 -15.90 0.98
C ARG A 120 17.19 -14.42 1.11
N ALA A 121 17.38 -13.64 0.03
CA ALA A 121 17.00 -12.23 0.00
C ALA A 121 15.49 -12.05 0.19
N ARG A 122 14.68 -12.94 -0.39
CA ARG A 122 13.22 -12.93 -0.25
C ARG A 122 12.79 -13.18 1.19
N ILE A 123 13.32 -14.22 1.84
CA ILE A 123 12.98 -14.59 3.21
C ILE A 123 13.39 -13.47 4.19
N GLY A 124 14.66 -13.03 4.13
CA GLY A 124 15.15 -11.97 5.02
C GLY A 124 14.34 -10.69 4.87
N LYS A 125 14.09 -10.27 3.62
CA LYS A 125 13.25 -9.11 3.33
C LYS A 125 11.85 -9.26 3.92
N GLN A 126 11.17 -10.37 3.67
CA GLN A 126 9.80 -10.57 4.18
C GLN A 126 9.75 -10.58 5.71
N GLY A 127 10.75 -11.19 6.37
CA GLY A 127 10.89 -11.15 7.83
C GLY A 127 11.05 -9.72 8.36
N ASP A 128 11.92 -8.94 7.74
CA ASP A 128 12.20 -7.57 8.17
C ASP A 128 11.03 -6.62 7.93
N PHE A 129 10.32 -6.74 6.79
CA PHE A 129 9.08 -5.99 6.58
C PHE A 129 8.00 -6.35 7.62
N ALA A 130 7.91 -7.62 8.03
CA ALA A 130 6.97 -8.04 9.07
C ALA A 130 7.37 -7.53 10.47
N LEU A 131 8.67 -7.46 10.77
CA LEU A 131 9.18 -6.82 11.99
C LEU A 131 8.88 -5.32 11.97
N PHE A 132 9.27 -4.62 10.90
CA PHE A 132 9.06 -3.19 10.74
C PHE A 132 7.58 -2.82 10.85
N GLY A 133 6.68 -3.54 10.15
CA GLY A 133 5.25 -3.26 10.23
C GLY A 133 4.68 -3.32 11.65
N ARG A 134 5.20 -4.19 12.51
CA ARG A 134 4.78 -4.30 13.93
C ARG A 134 5.24 -3.12 14.80
N THR A 135 6.26 -2.38 14.36
CA THR A 135 6.70 -1.14 15.05
C THR A 135 5.75 0.04 14.80
N LEU A 136 4.85 -0.07 13.83
CA LEU A 136 3.94 1.00 13.45
C LEU A 136 2.68 0.93 14.31
N ASP A 137 2.39 2.01 15.04
CA ASP A 137 1.11 2.15 15.75
C ASP A 137 0.02 2.50 14.73
N ILE A 138 -0.84 1.52 14.45
CA ILE A 138 -1.96 1.64 13.50
C ILE A 138 -3.28 1.35 14.17
N SER A 139 -4.29 2.05 13.70
CA SER A 139 -5.59 2.06 14.33
C SER A 139 -6.79 2.08 13.39
N MET A 140 -6.63 2.51 12.14
CA MET A 140 -7.72 2.66 11.20
C MET A 140 -8.07 1.31 10.55
N VAL A 141 -9.37 1.02 10.53
CA VAL A 141 -9.94 -0.15 9.86
C VAL A 141 -10.99 0.35 8.86
N PRO A 142 -10.91 -0.01 7.57
CA PRO A 142 -11.93 0.37 6.61
C PRO A 142 -13.28 -0.23 6.99
N GLN A 143 -14.37 0.47 6.71
CA GLN A 143 -15.74 0.08 7.01
C GLN A 143 -16.54 -0.02 5.72
N VAL A 144 -17.29 -1.11 5.57
CA VAL A 144 -18.18 -1.28 4.42
C VAL A 144 -19.36 -0.32 4.55
N ASN A 145 -19.54 0.54 3.56
CA ASN A 145 -20.71 1.41 3.43
C ASN A 145 -21.03 1.66 1.94
N GLU A 146 -22.20 2.22 1.65
CA GLU A 146 -22.65 2.44 0.26
C GLU A 146 -21.72 3.34 -0.55
N ALA A 147 -21.14 4.37 0.08
CA ALA A 147 -20.21 5.28 -0.59
C ALA A 147 -18.93 4.55 -1.03
N LEU A 148 -18.38 3.70 -0.16
CA LEU A 148 -17.22 2.86 -0.44
C LEU A 148 -17.53 1.86 -1.56
N LEU A 149 -18.64 1.14 -1.44
CA LEU A 149 -19.05 0.15 -2.43
C LEU A 149 -19.28 0.79 -3.81
N ALA A 150 -19.84 1.99 -3.87
CA ALA A 150 -20.00 2.73 -5.12
C ALA A 150 -18.65 3.08 -5.76
N GLN A 151 -17.67 3.53 -4.97
CA GLN A 151 -16.33 3.83 -5.49
C GLN A 151 -15.58 2.57 -5.94
N CYS A 152 -15.69 1.47 -5.19
CA CYS A 152 -15.13 0.17 -5.55
C CYS A 152 -15.72 -0.41 -6.85
N ARG A 153 -17.03 -0.26 -7.06
CA ARG A 153 -17.69 -0.66 -8.31
C ARG A 153 -17.25 0.17 -9.51
N ALA A 154 -16.89 1.44 -9.28
CA ALA A 154 -16.45 2.38 -10.29
C ALA A 154 -14.92 2.52 -10.37
N PHE A 155 -14.15 1.61 -9.74
CA PHE A 155 -12.70 1.68 -9.76
C PHE A 155 -12.19 1.49 -11.20
N PRO A 156 -11.47 2.47 -11.79
CA PRO A 156 -11.24 2.51 -13.24
C PRO A 156 -10.48 1.30 -13.82
N PRO A 157 -9.41 0.76 -13.18
CA PRO A 157 -8.70 -0.38 -13.72
C PRO A 157 -9.52 -1.67 -13.77
N TYR A 158 -10.40 -1.88 -12.79
CA TYR A 158 -11.27 -3.06 -12.68
C TYR A 158 -12.34 -2.87 -11.59
N THR A 159 -13.51 -3.49 -11.78
CA THR A 159 -14.57 -3.52 -10.78
C THR A 159 -14.18 -4.38 -9.57
N ILE A 160 -14.43 -3.89 -8.35
CA ILE A 160 -14.27 -4.68 -7.12
C ILE A 160 -15.66 -5.04 -6.59
N LEU A 161 -15.93 -6.34 -6.44
CA LEU A 161 -17.24 -6.83 -6.02
C LEU A 161 -17.46 -6.63 -4.51
N PRO A 162 -18.71 -6.36 -4.06
CA PRO A 162 -19.02 -6.15 -2.65
C PRO A 162 -18.52 -7.27 -1.72
N HIS A 163 -18.68 -8.53 -2.13
CA HIS A 163 -18.16 -9.68 -1.40
C HIS A 163 -16.65 -9.58 -1.12
N ASP A 164 -15.87 -9.16 -2.11
CA ASP A 164 -14.41 -9.06 -1.97
C ASP A 164 -14.00 -7.81 -1.18
N VAL A 165 -14.81 -6.74 -1.23
CA VAL A 165 -14.67 -5.57 -0.35
C VAL A 165 -14.88 -5.97 1.12
N GLU A 166 -15.93 -6.75 1.41
CA GLU A 166 -16.20 -7.28 2.75
C GLU A 166 -15.04 -8.16 3.25
N GLY A 167 -14.57 -9.09 2.42
CA GLY A 167 -13.42 -9.92 2.72
C GLY A 167 -12.13 -9.11 2.97
N ALA A 168 -11.88 -8.07 2.16
CA ALA A 168 -10.74 -7.18 2.32
C ALA A 168 -10.81 -6.38 3.63
N VAL A 169 -11.99 -5.83 3.96
CA VAL A 169 -12.23 -5.11 5.22
C VAL A 169 -12.00 -6.01 6.43
N GLU A 170 -12.44 -7.25 6.38
CA GLU A 170 -12.22 -8.23 7.43
C GLU A 170 -10.74 -8.66 7.55
N SER A 171 -10.03 -8.85 6.44
CA SER A 171 -8.58 -9.06 6.49
C SER A 171 -7.82 -7.86 7.06
N ALA A 172 -8.19 -6.63 6.66
CA ALA A 172 -7.59 -5.41 7.19
C ALA A 172 -7.83 -5.27 8.70
N ARG A 173 -9.04 -5.57 9.19
CA ARG A 173 -9.38 -5.59 10.62
C ARG A 173 -8.47 -6.52 11.40
N ARG A 174 -8.35 -7.78 10.99
CA ARG A 174 -7.48 -8.78 11.64
C ARG A 174 -6.03 -8.34 11.68
N ILE A 175 -5.54 -7.72 10.60
CA ILE A 175 -4.16 -7.23 10.53
C ILE A 175 -3.94 -6.09 11.53
N VAL A 176 -4.85 -5.12 11.61
CA VAL A 176 -4.77 -4.01 12.57
C VAL A 176 -4.83 -4.52 14.01
N GLU A 177 -5.77 -5.41 14.32
CA GLU A 177 -5.92 -6.02 15.65
C GLU A 177 -4.66 -6.80 16.05
N LYS A 178 -4.14 -7.64 15.15
CA LYS A 178 -2.91 -8.38 15.38
C LYS A 178 -1.73 -7.44 15.57
N ASN A 179 -1.62 -6.39 14.76
CA ASN A 179 -0.52 -5.43 14.85
C ASN A 179 -0.51 -4.68 16.18
N ARG A 180 -1.69 -4.32 16.70
CA ARG A 180 -1.81 -3.71 18.04
C ARG A 180 -1.47 -4.70 19.15
N ALA A 181 -1.92 -5.96 19.05
CA ALA A 181 -1.65 -6.98 20.06
C ALA A 181 -0.17 -7.40 20.11
N GLU A 182 0.50 -7.39 18.96
CA GLU A 182 1.90 -7.78 18.80
C GLU A 182 2.82 -6.56 18.54
N HIS A 183 2.39 -5.37 18.96
CA HIS A 183 3.11 -4.13 18.70
C HIS A 183 4.50 -4.16 19.34
N LEU A 184 5.51 -3.77 18.56
CA LEU A 184 6.89 -3.63 19.03
C LEU A 184 7.16 -2.17 19.38
N GLY A 185 7.32 -1.89 20.68
CA GLY A 185 7.63 -0.54 21.17
C GLY A 185 9.11 -0.12 21.00
N GLU A 186 9.95 -0.99 20.45
CA GLU A 186 11.37 -0.77 20.22
C GLU A 186 11.76 -1.09 18.78
N THR A 187 12.92 -0.58 18.33
CA THR A 187 13.46 -0.92 17.01
C THR A 187 13.95 -2.36 17.02
N PRO A 188 13.42 -3.24 16.14
CA PRO A 188 13.79 -4.64 16.12
C PRO A 188 15.15 -4.86 15.46
N ASP A 189 15.80 -5.97 15.82
CA ASP A 189 16.97 -6.47 15.11
C ASP A 189 16.56 -7.06 13.75
N TYR A 190 16.85 -6.33 12.69
CA TYR A 190 16.60 -6.75 11.31
C TYR A 190 17.68 -7.73 10.82
N GLN A 191 17.27 -8.69 9.98
CA GLN A 191 18.13 -9.78 9.49
C GLN A 191 18.87 -9.42 8.20
N LEU A 192 18.29 -8.56 7.37
CA LEU A 192 18.78 -8.20 6.04
C LEU A 192 18.83 -6.68 5.86
N LEU A 193 17.70 -6.01 6.09
CA LEU A 193 17.52 -4.56 5.98
C LEU A 193 17.96 -3.87 7.28
N THR A 194 17.86 -2.54 7.33
CA THR A 194 18.24 -1.73 8.50
C THR A 194 17.13 -0.78 8.91
N ALA A 195 17.22 -0.21 10.12
CA ALA A 195 16.31 0.86 10.54
C ALA A 195 16.39 2.07 9.58
N ASP A 196 17.62 2.50 9.26
CA ASP A 196 17.87 3.59 8.31
C ASP A 196 17.22 3.35 6.94
N PHE A 197 17.25 2.10 6.44
CA PHE A 197 16.56 1.73 5.21
C PHE A 197 15.06 2.04 5.29
N PHE A 198 14.41 1.62 6.39
CA PHE A 198 12.99 1.80 6.56
C PHE A 198 12.61 3.26 6.74
N ASP A 199 13.41 4.01 7.50
CA ASP A 199 13.19 5.45 7.71
C ASP A 199 13.29 6.22 6.40
N VAL A 200 14.36 6.01 5.63
CA VAL A 200 14.55 6.69 4.33
C VAL A 200 13.42 6.34 3.36
N ALA A 201 13.10 5.05 3.19
CA ALA A 201 12.05 4.63 2.27
C ALA A 201 10.66 5.12 2.70
N ARG A 202 10.39 5.16 4.01
CA ARG A 202 9.13 5.66 4.56
C ARG A 202 8.97 7.16 4.34
N GLU A 203 10.01 7.94 4.60
CA GLU A 203 10.00 9.40 4.35
C GLU A 203 9.84 9.72 2.87
N GLU A 204 10.55 9.02 1.99
CA GLU A 204 10.43 9.22 0.55
C GLU A 204 9.03 8.86 0.03
N ALA A 205 8.46 7.74 0.48
CA ALA A 205 7.10 7.34 0.10
C ALA A 205 6.08 8.39 0.56
N HIS A 206 6.18 8.86 1.82
CA HIS A 206 5.30 9.91 2.34
C HIS A 206 5.44 11.20 1.51
N ALA A 207 6.66 11.69 1.31
CA ALA A 207 6.90 12.92 0.56
C ALA A 207 6.39 12.84 -0.89
N THR A 208 6.59 11.70 -1.55
CA THR A 208 6.14 11.47 -2.93
C THR A 208 4.61 11.46 -3.02
N ILE A 209 3.93 10.76 -2.09
CA ILE A 209 2.46 10.73 -2.03
C ILE A 209 1.91 12.14 -1.78
N VAL A 210 2.48 12.88 -0.83
CA VAL A 210 2.06 14.25 -0.51
C VAL A 210 2.23 15.18 -1.71
N ALA A 211 3.39 15.14 -2.37
CA ALA A 211 3.66 15.97 -3.53
C ALA A 211 2.68 15.69 -4.68
N GLY A 212 2.41 14.42 -4.98
CA GLY A 212 1.45 14.06 -6.03
C GLY A 212 0.02 14.44 -5.67
N LEU A 213 -0.47 14.12 -4.48
CA LEU A 213 -1.85 14.46 -4.10
C LEU A 213 -2.09 15.97 -4.08
N ARG A 214 -1.12 16.77 -3.63
CA ARG A 214 -1.21 18.23 -3.61
C ARG A 214 -1.13 18.87 -4.98
N SER A 215 -0.43 18.28 -5.95
CA SER A 215 -0.33 18.85 -7.30
C SER A 215 -1.66 18.81 -8.08
N ARG A 216 -2.64 18.04 -7.60
CA ARG A 216 -4.00 17.96 -8.16
C ARG A 216 -4.94 19.07 -7.67
N LEU A 217 -4.61 19.73 -6.55
CA LEU A 217 -5.44 20.76 -5.92
C LEU A 217 -5.24 22.14 -6.55
#